data_AF-A0A1F8F915-F1
#
_entry.id   AF-A0A1F8F915-F1
#
_cell.length_a   1.000
_cell.length_b   1.000
_cell.length_c   1.000
_cell.angle_alpha   90.00
_cell.angle_beta   90.00
_cell.angle_gamma   90.00
#
_symmetry.space_group_name_H-M   'P 1'
#
loop_
_entity.id
_entity.type
_entity.pdbx_description
1 polymer ?
#
loop_
_entity_poly.entity_id
_entity_poly.type
_entity_poly.pdbx_seq_one_letter_code
_entity_poly.pdbx_strand_id
1 'polypeptide(L)'
;MWEYMKVKPRKLKNNDKMRYLDTLYTAISSLKSRDEVKRFLRDLLTESERVMIGRRIIVAQRLLEDKSYFEIRQELGVGMDTIIRVHRWLEDDIDGYEKVVKKLEKIFESRQEKRNQAYLDPFSFEGLKKRYPLHFFLFNLFDNLGKKNK
;
A
#
# COMPACT_ATOMS: atom_id res chain seq x y z
N MET A 1 25.39 21.35 -34.96
CA MET A 1 25.03 20.55 -33.77
C MET A 1 23.82 21.21 -33.13
N TRP A 2 22.67 20.54 -33.08
CA TRP A 2 21.51 21.08 -32.37
C TRP A 2 21.75 20.87 -30.88
N GLU A 3 21.88 21.95 -30.11
CA GLU A 3 22.08 21.86 -28.66
C GLU A 3 20.74 21.52 -28.01
N TYR A 4 20.57 20.25 -27.64
CA TYR A 4 19.36 19.76 -27.00
C TYR A 4 19.32 20.21 -25.54
N MET A 5 18.62 21.31 -25.24
CA MET A 5 18.46 21.82 -23.88
C MET A 5 17.32 21.10 -23.14
N LYS A 6 17.63 20.53 -21.97
CA LYS A 6 16.63 19.89 -21.09
C LYS A 6 15.58 20.89 -20.64
N VAL A 7 14.32 20.66 -21.01
CA VAL A 7 13.20 21.51 -20.59
C VAL A 7 12.77 21.15 -19.17
N LYS A 8 12.69 22.14 -18.28
CA LYS A 8 12.15 21.95 -16.92
C LYS A 8 10.64 21.71 -16.99
N PRO A 9 10.06 20.80 -16.17
CA PRO A 9 8.62 20.49 -16.22
C PRO A 9 7.70 21.72 -16.11
N ARG A 10 8.09 22.73 -15.31
CA ARG A 10 7.33 23.98 -15.16
C ARG A 10 7.16 24.75 -16.47
N LYS A 11 8.10 24.63 -17.41
CA LYS A 11 8.10 25.32 -18.71
C LYS A 11 7.40 24.55 -19.83
N LEU A 12 6.92 23.32 -19.57
CA LEU A 12 6.20 22.54 -20.58
C LEU A 12 4.81 23.15 -20.84
N LYS A 13 4.36 23.09 -22.10
CA LYS A 13 2.99 23.47 -22.47
C LYS A 13 2.00 22.51 -21.79
N ASN A 14 0.83 23.01 -21.42
CA ASN A 14 -0.16 22.20 -20.70
C ASN A 14 -0.64 21.01 -21.52
N ASN A 15 -0.84 21.16 -22.83
CA ASN A 15 -1.23 20.05 -23.72
C ASN A 15 -0.21 18.92 -23.72
N ASP A 16 1.09 19.23 -23.73
CA ASP A 16 2.14 18.22 -23.70
C ASP A 16 2.17 17.49 -22.35
N LYS A 17 2.03 18.24 -21.24
CA LYS A 17 1.93 17.63 -19.90
C LYS A 17 0.75 16.67 -19.81
N MET A 18 -0.42 17.09 -20.29
CA MET A 18 -1.62 16.25 -20.30
C MET A 18 -1.38 14.98 -21.09
N ARG A 19 -0.82 15.09 -22.30
CA ARG A 19 -0.50 13.92 -23.13
C ARG A 19 0.48 12.96 -22.43
N TYR A 20 1.53 13.46 -21.79
CA TYR A 20 2.50 12.63 -21.10
C TYR A 20 1.89 11.90 -19.90
N LEU A 21 1.11 12.61 -19.08
CA LEU A 21 0.44 12.02 -17.92
C LEU A 21 -0.64 11.02 -18.33
N ASP A 22 -1.44 11.34 -19.35
CA ASP A 22 -2.47 10.44 -19.89
C ASP A 22 -1.88 9.13 -20.41
N THR A 23 -0.74 9.20 -21.11
CA THR A 23 0.01 8.02 -21.56
C THR A 23 0.45 7.17 -20.38
N LEU A 24 0.99 7.79 -19.32
CA LEU A 24 1.44 7.10 -18.12
C LEU A 24 0.27 6.40 -17.41
N TYR A 25 -0.84 7.10 -17.22
CA TYR A 25 -2.02 6.54 -16.55
C TYR A 25 -2.63 5.39 -17.35
N THR A 26 -2.73 5.55 -18.67
CA THR A 26 -3.20 4.49 -19.57
C THR A 26 -2.31 3.25 -19.48
N ALA A 27 -0.99 3.42 -19.55
CA ALA A 27 -0.05 2.31 -19.44
C ALA A 27 -0.20 1.57 -18.10
N ILE A 28 -0.25 2.29 -16.98
CA ILE A 28 -0.44 1.69 -15.64
C ILE A 28 -1.78 0.96 -15.54
N SER A 29 -2.86 1.55 -16.06
CA SER A 29 -4.21 0.98 -15.98
C SER A 29 -4.39 -0.31 -16.80
N SER A 30 -3.59 -0.52 -17.84
CA SER A 30 -3.64 -1.72 -18.67
C SER A 30 -3.05 -2.98 -18.02
N LEU A 31 -2.29 -2.83 -16.93
CA LEU A 31 -1.59 -3.92 -16.25
C LEU A 31 -2.57 -4.70 -15.37
N LYS A 32 -2.56 -6.03 -15.49
CA LYS A 32 -3.57 -6.90 -14.84
C LYS A 32 -3.01 -7.64 -13.62
N SER A 33 -1.69 -7.80 -13.55
CA SER A 33 -1.05 -8.59 -12.50
C SER A 33 0.06 -7.81 -11.78
N ARG A 34 0.32 -8.19 -10.51
CA ARG A 34 1.41 -7.60 -9.72
C ARG A 34 2.79 -7.83 -10.38
N ASP A 35 2.96 -8.94 -11.08
CA ASP A 35 4.22 -9.26 -11.76
C ASP A 35 4.42 -8.42 -13.02
N GLU A 36 3.35 -8.13 -13.77
CA GLU A 36 3.38 -7.14 -14.86
C GLU A 36 3.77 -5.76 -14.34
N VAL A 37 3.13 -5.29 -13.26
CA VAL A 37 3.46 -4.01 -12.62
C VAL A 37 4.92 -3.97 -12.17
N LYS A 38 5.42 -5.06 -11.56
CA LYS A 38 6.82 -5.14 -11.11
C LYS A 38 7.80 -5.03 -12.28
N ARG A 39 7.57 -5.76 -13.37
CA ARG A 39 8.42 -5.72 -14.58
C ARG A 39 8.38 -4.34 -15.21
N PHE A 40 7.19 -3.81 -15.44
CA PHE A 40 6.99 -2.48 -16.01
C PHE A 40 7.70 -1.39 -15.22
N LEU A 41 7.52 -1.33 -13.90
CA LEU A 41 8.16 -0.30 -13.07
C LEU A 41 9.69 -0.46 -13.02
N ARG A 42 10.21 -1.69 -13.05
CA ARG A 42 11.66 -1.92 -13.09
C ARG A 42 12.28 -1.40 -14.40
N ASP A 43 11.56 -1.54 -15.50
CA ASP A 43 12.06 -1.12 -16.81
C ASP A 43 11.83 0.38 -17.05
N LEU A 44 10.79 0.98 -16.44
CA LEU A 44 10.47 2.41 -16.53
C LEU A 44 11.32 3.30 -15.60
N LEU A 45 11.61 2.82 -14.39
CA LEU A 45 12.18 3.63 -13.31
C LEU A 45 13.48 3.04 -12.78
N THR A 46 14.38 3.92 -12.36
CA THR A 46 15.57 3.52 -11.61
C THR A 46 15.18 2.89 -10.27
N GLU A 47 16.09 2.12 -9.66
CA GLU A 47 15.87 1.57 -8.33
C GLU A 47 15.61 2.65 -7.28
N SER A 48 16.39 3.73 -7.30
CA SER A 48 16.22 4.85 -6.36
C SER A 48 14.85 5.52 -6.48
N GLU A 49 14.33 5.70 -7.71
CA GLU A 49 12.99 6.25 -7.93
C GLU A 49 11.89 5.32 -7.41
N ARG A 50 12.01 4.01 -7.65
CA ARG A 50 11.05 3.01 -7.13
C ARG A 50 11.02 3.01 -5.61
N VAL A 51 12.19 3.02 -4.96
CA VAL A 51 12.29 3.09 -3.50
C VAL A 51 11.73 4.41 -2.97
N MET A 52 12.03 5.53 -3.63
CA MET A 52 11.54 6.85 -3.24
C MET A 52 10.01 6.95 -3.31
N ILE A 53 9.40 6.46 -4.40
CA ILE A 53 7.94 6.41 -4.53
C ILE A 53 7.34 5.49 -3.47
N GLY A 54 7.92 4.31 -3.25
CA GLY A 54 7.47 3.39 -2.21
C GLY A 54 7.51 4.02 -0.80
N ARG A 55 8.61 4.69 -0.45
CA ARG A 55 8.72 5.42 0.83
C ARG A 55 7.64 6.48 0.99
N ARG A 56 7.29 7.22 -0.06
CA ARG A 56 6.21 8.24 0.00
C ARG A 56 4.85 7.62 0.32
N ILE A 57 4.55 6.43 -0.20
CA ILE A 57 3.31 5.72 0.11
C ILE A 57 3.29 5.30 1.59
N ILE A 58 4.42 4.80 2.12
CA ILE A 58 4.50 4.40 3.54
C ILE A 58 4.43 5.64 4.45
N VAL A 59 5.08 6.75 4.07
CA VAL A 59 4.94 8.02 4.80
C VAL A 59 3.48 8.44 4.86
N ALA A 60 2.75 8.39 3.73
CA ALA A 60 1.33 8.72 3.71
C ALA A 60 0.51 7.82 4.63
N GLN A 61 0.80 6.51 4.65
CA GLN A 61 0.18 5.57 5.57
C GLN A 61 0.44 5.94 7.04
N ARG A 62 1.70 6.20 7.41
CA ARG A 62 2.04 6.57 8.79
C ARG A 62 1.39 7.89 9.23
N LEU A 63 1.28 8.85 8.32
CA LEU A 63 0.57 10.10 8.59
C LEU A 63 -0.92 9.86 8.87
N LEU A 64 -1.56 8.93 8.15
CA LEU A 64 -2.96 8.54 8.39
C LEU A 64 -3.15 7.72 9.67
N GLU A 65 -2.09 7.06 10.16
CA GLU A 65 -2.02 6.40 11.47
C GLU A 65 -1.66 7.38 12.63
N ASP A 66 -1.75 8.70 12.38
CA ASP A 66 -1.41 9.78 13.34
C ASP A 66 0.02 9.71 13.90
N LYS A 67 0.96 9.11 13.17
CA LYS A 67 2.37 9.07 13.59
C LYS A 67 3.04 10.43 13.48
N SER A 68 3.86 10.76 14.47
CA SER A 68 4.63 12.00 14.46
C SER A 68 5.69 11.99 13.34
N TYR A 69 6.02 13.16 12.81
CA TYR A 69 7.05 13.26 11.77
C TYR A 69 8.41 12.72 12.23
N PHE A 70 8.70 12.81 13.53
CA PHE A 70 9.94 12.27 14.09
C PHE A 70 9.98 10.75 14.02
N GLU A 71 8.90 10.06 14.41
CA GLU A 71 8.78 8.61 14.29
C GLU A 71 8.94 8.16 12.83
N ILE A 72 8.23 8.82 11.90
CA ILE A 72 8.28 8.49 10.47
C ILE A 72 9.69 8.65 9.92
N ARG A 73 10.39 9.72 10.32
CA ARG A 73 11.77 9.98 9.92
C ARG A 73 12.71 8.89 10.43
N GLN A 74 12.56 8.48 11.69
CA GLN A 74 13.39 7.42 12.28
C GLN A 74 13.12 6.06 11.63
N GLU A 75 11.86 5.72 11.39
CA GLU A 75 11.45 4.45 10.78
C GLU A 75 11.94 4.32 9.34
N LEU A 76 11.74 5.36 8.52
CA LEU A 76 11.92 5.27 7.07
C LEU A 76 13.23 5.89 6.56
N GLY A 77 13.97 6.60 7.42
CA GLY A 77 15.20 7.30 7.05
C GLY A 77 14.97 8.38 5.99
N VAL A 78 13.83 9.07 6.04
CA VAL A 78 13.45 10.13 5.08
C VAL A 78 13.65 11.52 5.67
N GLY A 79 13.92 12.51 4.82
CA GLY A 79 14.01 13.90 5.24
C GLY A 79 12.66 14.49 5.65
N MET A 80 12.68 15.46 6.57
CA MET A 80 11.46 16.18 7.02
C MET A 80 10.75 16.87 5.85
N ASP A 81 11.51 17.40 4.88
CA ASP A 81 10.98 18.02 3.67
C ASP A 81 10.15 17.04 2.82
N THR A 82 10.52 15.76 2.83
CA THR A 82 9.76 14.71 2.15
C THR A 82 8.47 14.40 2.89
N ILE A 83 8.51 14.30 4.23
CA ILE A 83 7.31 14.08 5.06
C ILE A 83 6.33 15.24 4.88
N ILE A 84 6.81 16.48 4.97
CA ILE A 84 5.98 17.69 4.82
C ILE A 84 5.35 17.75 3.42
N ARG A 85 6.10 17.42 2.36
CA ARG A 85 5.53 17.38 1.00
C ARG A 85 4.43 16.33 0.87
N VAL A 86 4.64 15.13 1.42
CA VAL A 86 3.63 14.06 1.38
C VAL A 86 2.41 14.46 2.18
N HIS A 87 2.58 15.08 3.35
CA HIS A 87 1.46 15.55 4.16
C HIS A 87 0.63 16.60 3.42
N ARG A 88 1.28 17.59 2.79
CA ARG A 88 0.57 18.56 1.94
C ARG A 88 -0.22 17.90 0.82
N TRP A 89 0.32 16.85 0.17
CA TRP A 89 -0.44 16.12 -0.85
C TRP A 89 -1.65 15.38 -0.29
N LEU A 90 -1.59 14.92 0.97
CA LEU A 90 -2.75 14.34 1.65
C LEU A 90 -3.82 15.40 1.96
N GLU A 91 -3.40 16.61 2.34
CA GLU A 91 -4.29 17.74 2.62
C GLU A 91 -4.92 18.32 1.34
N ASP A 92 -4.12 18.45 0.27
CA ASP A 92 -4.50 19.11 -0.99
C ASP A 92 -5.37 18.23 -1.91
N ASP A 93 -5.26 16.89 -1.81
CA ASP A 93 -5.83 15.94 -2.78
C ASP A 93 -6.85 14.99 -2.10
N ILE A 94 -8.04 15.54 -1.83
CA ILE A 94 -9.16 14.90 -1.13
C ILE A 94 -9.82 13.83 -2.03
N ASP A 95 -9.23 12.63 -2.06
CA ASP A 95 -9.90 11.32 -2.16
C ASP A 95 -8.91 10.21 -2.56
N GLY A 96 -7.90 10.55 -3.36
CA GLY A 96 -7.06 9.56 -4.05
C GLY A 96 -6.14 8.78 -3.10
N TYR A 97 -5.38 9.50 -2.27
CA TYR A 97 -4.42 8.89 -1.37
C TYR A 97 -5.08 8.11 -0.25
N GLU A 98 -6.11 8.68 0.40
CA GLU A 98 -6.80 8.03 1.51
C GLU A 98 -7.45 6.71 1.07
N LYS A 99 -8.13 6.69 -0.08
CA LYS A 99 -8.74 5.47 -0.64
C LYS A 99 -7.68 4.41 -0.96
N VAL A 100 -6.55 4.81 -1.54
CA VAL A 100 -5.47 3.87 -1.89
C VAL A 100 -4.81 3.31 -0.65
N VAL A 101 -4.52 4.14 0.36
CA VAL A 101 -3.90 3.69 1.61
C VAL A 101 -4.82 2.73 2.37
N LYS A 102 -6.10 3.09 2.57
CA LYS A 102 -7.08 2.21 3.21
C LYS A 102 -7.21 0.87 2.47
N LYS A 103 -7.17 0.89 1.14
CA LYS A 103 -7.18 -0.33 0.32
C LYS A 103 -5.91 -1.15 0.52
N LEU A 104 -4.75 -0.50 0.65
CA LEU A 104 -3.47 -1.17 0.89
C LEU A 104 -3.45 -1.85 2.27
N GLU A 105 -3.91 -1.18 3.32
CA GLU A 105 -4.03 -1.75 4.67
C GLU A 105 -4.80 -3.06 4.66
N LYS A 106 -6.02 -3.07 4.10
CA LYS A 106 -6.84 -4.28 3.97
C LYS A 106 -6.14 -5.40 3.17
N ILE A 107 -5.40 -5.03 2.12
CA ILE A 107 -4.62 -5.99 1.33
C ILE A 107 -3.46 -6.57 2.15
N PHE A 108 -2.78 -5.75 2.96
CA PHE A 108 -1.71 -6.21 3.82
C PHE A 108 -2.21 -7.08 4.96
N GLU A 109 -3.30 -6.70 5.62
CA GLU A 109 -3.98 -7.48 6.66
C GLU A 109 -4.37 -8.87 6.14
N SER A 110 -5.10 -8.93 5.02
CA SER A 110 -5.49 -10.22 4.43
C SER A 110 -4.30 -11.10 3.99
N ARG A 111 -3.16 -10.50 3.64
CA ARG A 111 -1.91 -11.23 3.36
C ARG A 111 -1.26 -11.73 4.65
N GLN A 112 -1.26 -10.92 5.71
CA GLN A 112 -0.77 -11.31 7.03
C GLN A 112 -1.62 -12.44 7.60
N GLU A 113 -2.94 -12.36 7.52
CA GLU A 113 -3.86 -13.43 7.93
C GLU A 113 -3.61 -14.72 7.16
N LYS A 114 -3.51 -14.66 5.83
CA LYS A 114 -3.17 -15.85 5.01
C LYS A 114 -1.82 -16.45 5.39
N ARG A 115 -0.83 -15.59 5.67
CA ARG A 115 0.50 -16.01 6.10
C ARG A 115 0.44 -16.66 7.49
N ASN A 116 -0.14 -15.99 8.47
CA ASN A 116 -0.29 -16.49 9.84
C ASN A 116 -1.10 -17.80 9.86
N GLN A 117 -2.13 -17.89 9.02
CA GLN A 117 -2.92 -19.11 8.84
C GLN A 117 -2.12 -20.25 8.19
N ALA A 118 -1.19 -19.95 7.27
CA ALA A 118 -0.27 -20.94 6.72
C ALA A 118 0.78 -21.40 7.74
N TYR A 119 1.09 -20.57 8.75
CA TYR A 119 1.98 -20.88 9.87
C TYR A 119 1.27 -21.49 11.09
N LEU A 120 -0.05 -21.72 11.05
CA LEU A 120 -0.75 -22.39 12.14
C LEU A 120 -0.15 -23.78 12.36
N ASP A 121 0.43 -23.98 13.54
CA ASP A 121 0.93 -25.29 13.97
C ASP A 121 -0.22 -26.30 13.86
N PRO A 122 -0.05 -27.40 13.09
CA PRO A 122 -1.06 -28.45 12.96
C PRO A 122 -1.55 -29.05 14.29
N PHE A 123 -0.75 -28.92 15.37
CA PHE A 123 -1.08 -29.42 16.71
C PHE A 123 -1.62 -28.34 17.66
N SER A 124 -1.69 -27.07 17.23
CA SER A 124 -2.34 -26.01 17.99
C SER A 124 -3.86 -26.23 18.08
N PHE A 125 -4.50 -25.72 19.13
CA PHE A 125 -5.96 -25.80 19.30
C PHE A 125 -6.72 -25.23 18.09
N GLU A 126 -6.26 -24.12 17.53
CA GLU A 126 -6.83 -23.51 16.32
C GLU A 126 -6.63 -24.37 15.07
N GLY A 127 -5.45 -25.01 14.92
CA GLY A 127 -5.17 -25.95 13.84
C GLY A 127 -6.04 -27.21 13.90
N LEU A 128 -6.23 -27.76 15.09
CA LEU A 128 -7.11 -28.91 15.36
C LEU A 128 -8.59 -28.58 15.10
N LYS A 129 -9.05 -27.40 15.53
CA LYS A 129 -10.43 -26.92 15.29
C LYS A 129 -10.77 -26.82 13.81
N LYS A 130 -9.79 -26.45 12.98
CA LYS A 130 -9.96 -26.33 11.53
C LYS A 130 -9.95 -27.69 10.81
N ARG A 131 -9.11 -28.65 11.24
CA ARG A 131 -9.05 -30.00 10.65
C ARG A 131 -10.23 -30.87 11.04
N TYR A 132 -10.75 -30.71 12.26
CA TYR A 132 -11.84 -31.53 12.79
C TYR A 132 -13.02 -30.68 13.27
N PRO A 133 -13.67 -29.90 12.38
CA PRO A 133 -14.71 -28.94 12.76
C PRO A 133 -15.93 -29.59 13.45
N LEU A 134 -16.25 -30.85 13.11
CA LEU A 134 -17.30 -31.64 13.74
C LEU A 134 -17.00 -32.02 15.19
N HIS A 135 -15.73 -32.27 15.53
CA HIS A 135 -15.34 -32.65 16.89
C HIS A 135 -15.46 -31.49 17.87
N PHE A 136 -15.22 -30.27 17.39
CA PHE A 136 -15.39 -29.03 18.15
C PHE A 136 -16.78 -28.40 18.00
N PHE A 137 -17.72 -29.08 17.31
CA PHE A 137 -19.06 -28.56 17.05
C PHE A 137 -19.84 -28.30 18.34
N LEU A 138 -19.74 -29.21 19.32
CA LEU A 138 -20.39 -29.06 20.64
C LEU A 138 -19.80 -27.90 21.45
N PHE A 139 -18.48 -27.66 21.38
CA PHE A 139 -17.84 -26.50 22.01
C PHE A 139 -18.32 -25.17 21.39
N ASN A 140 -18.42 -25.09 20.05
CA ASN A 140 -18.95 -23.91 19.37
C ASN A 140 -20.43 -23.64 19.67
N LEU A 141 -21.22 -24.69 19.94
CA LEU A 141 -22.63 -24.56 20.31
C LEU A 141 -22.79 -23.96 21.71
N PHE A 142 -21.96 -24.38 22.67
CA PHE A 142 -21.93 -23.83 24.04
C PHE A 142 -21.48 -22.36 24.10
N ASP A 143 -20.45 -21.98 23.34
CA ASP A 143 -20.00 -20.58 23.25
C ASP A 143 -21.10 -19.64 22.70
N ASN A 144 -21.90 -20.12 21.75
CA ASN A 144 -23.02 -19.34 21.19
C ASN A 144 -24.24 -19.27 22.12
N LEU A 145 -24.42 -20.24 23.01
CA LEU A 145 -25.46 -20.19 24.04
C LEU A 145 -25.11 -19.21 25.17
N GLY A 146 -23.82 -19.06 25.50
CA GLY A 146 -23.34 -18.11 26.50
C GLY A 146 -23.46 -16.63 26.08
N LYS A 147 -23.39 -16.33 24.77
CA LYS A 147 -23.54 -14.97 24.24
C LYS A 147 -25.00 -14.47 24.16
N LYS A 148 -25.99 -15.35 24.30
CA LYS A 148 -27.41 -14.99 24.19
C LYS A 148 -28.05 -14.50 25.50
N ASN A 149 -27.30 -14.52 26.61
CA ASN A 149 -27.75 -14.11 27.94
C ASN A 149 -26.96 -12.92 28.51
N LYS A 150 -26.45 -12.03 27.66
CA LYS A 150 -25.83 -10.76 28.08
C LYS A 150 -26.33 -9.61 27.21
#